data_AF-V6K275-F1
#
_entry.id   AF-V6K275-F1
#
_cell.length_a   1.000
_cell.length_b   1.000
_cell.length_c   1.000
_cell.angle_alpha   90.00
_cell.angle_beta   90.00
_cell.angle_gamma   90.00
#
_symmetry.space_group_name_H-M   'P 1'
#
loop_
_entity.id
_entity.type
_entity.pdbx_description
1 polymer ?
#
loop_
_entity_poly.entity_id
_entity_poly.type
_entity_poly.pdbx_seq_one_letter_code
_entity_poly.pdbx_strand_id
1 'polypeptide(L)'
;MIANTGRAGREGHFFVLDDPAWAAEVVHRPSGRTMRVLTDQSGVGVYSGDHFHRPRAGLCLETGAWPDAPNRPDFPSVRLDPGQTYRHRTIYEFRTIGDVPA
;
A
#
# COMPACT_ATOMS: atom_id res chain seq x y z
N MET A 1 9.83 6.80 -6.28
CA MET A 1 9.35 5.41 -6.22
C MET A 1 10.58 4.53 -6.36
N ILE A 2 11.08 3.98 -5.25
CA ILE A 2 11.96 2.81 -5.30
C ILE A 2 11.10 1.69 -4.72
N ALA A 3 10.35 1.04 -5.60
CA ALA A 3 9.97 -0.35 -5.39
C ALA A 3 11.08 -1.15 -6.10
N ASN A 4 11.71 -2.09 -5.39
CA ASN A 4 12.60 -3.04 -6.03
C ASN A 4 11.77 -4.07 -6.80
N THR A 5 11.18 -3.65 -7.92
CA THR A 5 10.70 -4.50 -9.00
C THR A 5 10.70 -3.65 -10.27
N GLY A 6 11.46 -4.09 -11.28
CA GLY A 6 11.68 -3.35 -12.50
C GLY A 6 10.41 -3.07 -13.31
N ARG A 7 10.47 -1.96 -14.06
CA ARG A 7 9.56 -1.48 -15.11
C ARG A 7 8.14 -1.07 -14.66
N ALA A 8 7.91 0.24 -14.70
CA ALA A 8 6.59 0.89 -14.67
C ALA A 8 5.73 0.39 -15.85
N GLY A 9 4.68 -0.37 -15.55
CA GLY A 9 3.68 -0.82 -16.50
C GLY A 9 2.33 -0.96 -15.80
N ARG A 10 1.26 -0.40 -16.40
CA ARG A 10 -0.17 -0.48 -15.99
C ARG A 10 -0.39 -1.14 -14.61
N GLU A 11 -0.34 -0.35 -13.54
CA GLU A 11 -0.28 -0.89 -12.18
C GLU A 11 -1.69 -0.98 -11.60
N GLY A 12 -2.21 -2.21 -11.59
CA GLY A 12 -3.38 -2.64 -10.82
C GLY A 12 -3.04 -3.97 -10.16
N HIS A 13 -2.07 -3.94 -9.25
CA HIS A 13 -1.48 -5.13 -8.65
C HIS A 13 -1.51 -5.06 -7.12
N PHE A 14 -1.60 -6.22 -6.50
CA PHE A 14 -1.47 -6.39 -5.06
C PHE A 14 -0.09 -6.96 -4.74
N PHE A 15 0.60 -6.33 -3.80
CA PHE A 15 1.91 -6.74 -3.35
C PHE A 15 1.78 -7.37 -1.96
N VAL A 16 2.31 -8.58 -1.81
CA VAL A 16 2.45 -9.24 -0.51
C VAL A 16 3.64 -8.63 0.22
N LEU A 17 3.45 -8.25 1.48
CA LEU A 17 4.49 -7.63 2.31
C LEU A 17 5.20 -8.68 3.17
N ASP A 18 6.53 -8.66 3.16
CA ASP A 18 7.36 -9.56 3.98
C ASP A 18 7.38 -9.13 5.46
N ASP A 19 7.36 -7.82 5.74
CA ASP A 19 7.33 -7.22 7.09
C ASP A 19 6.23 -6.14 7.17
N PRO A 20 5.13 -6.36 7.91
CA PRO A 20 4.00 -5.44 8.04
C PRO A 20 4.33 -4.26 8.97
N ALA A 21 5.42 -3.56 8.70
CA ALA A 21 5.76 -2.28 9.31
C ALA A 21 6.02 -1.21 8.24
N TRP A 22 6.43 -1.59 7.04
CA TRP A 22 6.71 -0.66 5.94
C TRP A 22 6.14 -1.18 4.62
N ALA A 23 5.07 -0.53 4.15
CA ALA A 23 4.37 -0.96 2.92
C ALA A 23 4.94 -0.28 1.67
N ALA A 24 5.08 1.05 1.71
CA ALA A 24 5.47 1.82 0.53
C ALA A 24 6.02 3.20 0.90
N GLU A 25 6.78 3.78 -0.03
CA GLU A 25 7.17 5.19 -0.01
C GLU A 25 6.96 5.85 -1.37
N VAL A 26 6.24 6.97 -1.37
CA VAL A 26 6.02 7.82 -2.53
C VAL A 26 6.85 9.08 -2.37
N VAL A 27 7.64 9.40 -3.39
CA VAL A 27 8.52 10.58 -3.43
C VAL A 27 8.16 11.40 -4.65
N HIS A 28 7.72 12.64 -4.43
CA HIS A 28 7.51 13.63 -5.47
C HIS A 28 8.64 14.66 -5.44
N ARG A 29 9.72 14.34 -6.18
CA ARG A 29 10.95 15.15 -6.22
C ARG A 29 10.73 16.63 -6.54
N PRO A 30 9.90 17.02 -7.52
CA PRO A 30 9.76 18.44 -7.88
C PRO A 30 9.24 19.33 -6.74
N SER A 31 8.47 18.78 -5.81
CA SER A 31 8.00 19.54 -4.64
C SER A 31 8.71 19.16 -3.35
N GLY A 32 9.67 18.24 -3.40
CA GLY A 32 10.30 17.68 -2.20
C GLY A 32 9.37 16.89 -1.27
N ARG A 33 8.14 16.54 -1.67
CA ARG A 33 7.17 15.86 -0.78
C ARG A 33 7.45 14.35 -0.75
N THR A 34 7.39 13.75 0.43
CA THR A 34 7.40 12.29 0.59
C THR A 34 6.21 11.83 1.44
N MET A 35 5.73 10.63 1.16
CA MET A 35 4.72 9.94 1.96
C MET A 35 5.13 8.49 2.16
N ARG A 36 5.31 8.06 3.41
CA ARG A 36 5.52 6.67 3.78
C ARG A 36 4.21 6.08 4.28
N VAL A 37 3.95 4.82 3.92
CA VAL A 37 2.81 4.05 4.39
C VAL A 37 3.35 2.93 5.27
N LEU A 38 2.97 2.95 6.54
CA LEU A 38 3.23 1.87 7.49
C LEU A 38 1.89 1.18 7.78
N THR A 39 1.85 -0.14 7.87
CA THR A 39 0.60 -0.87 8.08
C THR A 39 0.84 -2.20 8.74
N ASP A 40 -0.10 -2.67 9.56
CA ASP A 40 -0.08 -4.02 10.13
C ASP A 40 -0.71 -5.09 9.19
N GLN A 41 -1.02 -4.73 7.94
CA GLN A 41 -1.60 -5.65 6.96
C GLN A 41 -0.56 -6.45 6.19
N SER A 42 -1.00 -7.59 5.66
CA SER A 42 -0.19 -8.52 4.89
C SER A 42 0.09 -8.10 3.44
N GLY A 43 -0.49 -6.99 2.98
CA GLY A 43 -0.27 -6.51 1.62
C GLY A 43 -0.77 -5.11 1.34
N VAL A 44 -0.43 -4.62 0.16
CA VAL A 44 -0.83 -3.31 -0.37
C VAL A 44 -1.21 -3.41 -1.84
N GLY A 45 -2.41 -2.96 -2.18
CA GLY A 45 -2.82 -2.70 -3.55
C GLY A 45 -2.22 -1.39 -4.04
N VAL A 46 -1.62 -1.41 -5.23
CA VAL A 46 -1.13 -0.21 -5.92
C VAL A 46 -1.95 0.00 -7.18
N TYR A 47 -2.60 1.16 -7.26
CA TYR A 47 -3.40 1.54 -8.42
C TYR A 47 -2.97 2.90 -8.96
N SER A 48 -2.54 2.92 -10.22
CA SER A 48 -2.04 4.12 -10.92
C SER A 48 -3.12 5.09 -11.38
N GLY A 49 -4.40 4.87 -11.07
CA GLY A 49 -5.46 5.84 -11.36
C GLY A 49 -5.82 5.95 -12.85
N ASP A 50 -5.63 4.90 -13.64
CA ASP A 50 -5.83 4.94 -15.10
C ASP A 50 -7.27 5.26 -15.53
N HIS A 51 -8.26 4.95 -14.69
CA HIS A 51 -9.69 5.21 -14.95
C HIS A 51 -10.24 6.42 -14.20
N PHE A 52 -9.40 7.30 -13.65
CA PHE A 52 -9.86 8.57 -13.09
C PHE A 52 -10.33 9.53 -14.20
N HIS A 53 -11.14 10.53 -13.82
CA HIS A 53 -11.60 11.60 -14.72
C HIS A 53 -10.45 12.25 -15.49
N ARG A 54 -9.29 12.41 -14.83
CA ARG A 54 -8.01 12.66 -15.47
C ARG A 54 -7.13 11.43 -15.23
N PRO A 55 -6.84 10.62 -16.26
CA PRO A 55 -6.04 9.41 -16.10
C PRO A 55 -4.71 9.71 -15.42
N ARG A 56 -4.35 8.88 -14.43
CA ARG A 56 -3.09 8.97 -13.66
C ARG A 56 -2.89 10.30 -12.92
N ALA A 57 -3.98 11.00 -12.59
CA ALA A 57 -3.93 12.21 -11.77
C ALA A 57 -3.74 11.94 -10.26
N GLY A 58 -3.71 10.67 -9.84
CA GLY A 58 -3.51 10.25 -8.47
C GLY A 58 -2.99 8.82 -8.40
N LEU A 59 -2.60 8.41 -7.20
CA LEU A 59 -2.08 7.09 -6.86
C LEU A 59 -2.81 6.59 -5.62
N CYS A 60 -3.31 5.35 -5.65
CA CYS A 60 -3.87 4.69 -4.49
C CYS A 60 -2.88 3.68 -3.92
N LEU A 61 -2.78 3.63 -2.59
CA LEU A 61 -2.04 2.64 -1.82
C LEU A 61 -2.99 2.03 -0.78
N GLU A 62 -3.51 0.85 -1.09
CA GLU A 62 -4.64 0.24 -0.39
C GLU A 62 -4.14 -0.94 0.47
N THR A 63 -3.85 -0.67 1.74
CA THR A 63 -3.37 -1.69 2.68
C THR A 63 -4.50 -2.63 3.09
N GLY A 64 -4.29 -3.95 3.03
CA GLY A 64 -5.34 -4.89 3.40
C GLY A 64 -4.93 -6.35 3.26
N ALA A 65 -5.91 -7.21 3.45
CA ALA A 65 -5.78 -8.62 3.17
C ALA A 65 -5.70 -8.90 1.65
N TRP A 66 -5.31 -10.12 1.31
CA TRP A 66 -5.08 -10.52 -0.07
C TRP A 66 -6.40 -10.50 -0.87
N PRO A 67 -6.39 -10.04 -2.13
CA PRO A 67 -7.56 -10.08 -2.99
C PRO A 67 -8.09 -11.50 -3.10
N ASP A 68 -9.41 -11.66 -3.12
CA ASP A 68 -10.09 -12.95 -3.25
C ASP A 68 -9.88 -13.94 -2.07
N ALA A 69 -9.26 -13.52 -0.96
CA ALA A 69 -9.05 -14.37 0.22
C ALA A 69 -10.32 -15.12 0.73
N PRO A 70 -11.55 -14.56 0.70
CA PRO A 70 -12.74 -15.32 1.07
C PRO A 70 -12.98 -16.59 0.23
N ASN A 71 -12.54 -16.60 -1.03
CA ASN A 71 -12.73 -17.70 -1.96
C ASN A 71 -11.47 -18.58 -2.11
N ARG A 72 -10.39 -18.23 -1.40
CA ARG A 72 -9.06 -18.86 -1.52
C ARG A 72 -8.64 -19.46 -0.18
N PRO A 73 -8.95 -20.75 0.08
CA PRO A 73 -8.62 -21.38 1.36
C PRO A 73 -7.11 -21.55 1.59
N ASP A 74 -6.30 -21.39 0.55
CA ASP A 74 -4.84 -21.34 0.60
C ASP A 74 -4.27 -19.98 1.04
N PHE A 75 -5.11 -18.94 1.17
CA PHE A 75 -4.70 -17.60 1.59
C PHE A 75 -4.92 -17.39 3.11
N PRO A 76 -4.26 -16.39 3.71
CA PRO A 76 -4.59 -15.98 5.08
C PRO A 76 -6.08 -15.68 5.21
N SER A 77 -6.72 -16.26 6.23
CA SER A 77 -8.16 -16.09 6.45
C SER A 77 -8.50 -14.62 6.74
N VAL A 78 -9.59 -14.16 6.15
CA VAL A 78 -10.21 -12.84 6.40
C VAL A 78 -11.53 -12.95 7.17
N ARG A 79 -11.85 -14.15 7.66
CA ARG A 79 -13.08 -14.41 8.42
C ARG A 79 -12.95 -13.80 9.83
N LEU A 80 -13.99 -13.09 10.24
CA LEU A 80 -14.19 -12.64 11.62
C LEU A 80 -15.42 -13.35 12.20
N ASP A 81 -15.25 -14.11 13.27
CA ASP A 81 -16.31 -14.82 13.96
C ASP A 81 -16.97 -13.98 15.06
N PRO A 82 -18.22 -14.29 15.47
CA PRO A 82 -18.89 -13.59 16.57
C PRO A 82 -18.03 -13.57 17.85
N GLY A 83 -17.91 -12.38 18.46
CA GLY A 83 -17.10 -12.17 19.66
C GLY A 83 -15.61 -11.86 19.40
N GLN A 84 -15.14 -11.94 18.14
CA GLN A 84 -13.81 -11.48 17.76
C GLN A 84 -13.80 -9.98 17.43
N THR A 85 -12.63 -9.37 17.59
CA THR A 85 -12.38 -7.96 17.22
C THR A 85 -11.39 -7.91 16.08
N TYR A 86 -11.80 -7.31 14.97
CA TYR A 86 -10.87 -6.93 13.91
C TYR A 86 -10.18 -5.60 14.27
N ARG A 87 -8.86 -5.54 14.10
CA ARG A 87 -8.08 -4.32 14.21
C ARG A 87 -7.11 -4.24 13.05
N HIS A 88 -7.07 -3.07 12.43
CA HIS A 88 -6.17 -2.74 11.34
C HIS A 88 -5.68 -1.32 11.55
N ARG A 89 -4.38 -1.11 11.39
CA ARG A 89 -3.74 0.20 11.49
C ARG A 89 -2.94 0.49 10.23
N THR A 90 -3.16 1.67 9.68
CA THR A 90 -2.31 2.26 8.62
C THR A 90 -1.93 3.67 9.01
N ILE A 91 -0.66 4.00 8.86
CA ILE A 91 -0.09 5.32 9.14
C ILE A 91 0.42 5.90 7.83
N TYR A 92 -0.05 7.10 7.51
CA TYR A 92 0.47 7.92 6.42
C TYR A 92 1.39 8.98 7.02
N GLU A 93 2.69 8.78 6.83
CA GLU A 93 3.70 9.69 7.35
C GLU A 93 4.21 10.59 6.23
N PHE A 94 3.95 11.90 6.36
CA PHE A 94 4.37 12.90 5.40
C PHE A 94 5.65 13.59 5.87
N ARG A 95 6.62 13.74 4.96
CA ARG A 95 7.90 14.41 5.22
C ARG A 95 8.35 15.20 3.99
N THR A 96 9.49 15.88 4.10
CA THR A 96 10.19 16.46 2.96
C THR A 96 11.53 15.75 2.68
N ILE A 97 11.99 15.81 1.42
CA ILE A 97 13.30 15.31 1.04
C ILE A 97 14.36 16.12 1.79
N GLY A 98 15.07 15.48 2.72
CA GLY A 98 16.07 16.13 3.59
C GLY A 98 15.75 15.99 5.09
N ASP A 99 14.51 15.65 5.44
CA ASP A 99 14.12 15.27 6.81
C ASP A 99 14.62 13.85 7.11
N VAL A 100 15.94 13.69 7.26
CA VAL A 100 16.52 12.48 7.84
C VAL A 100 16.54 12.68 9.35
N PRO A 101 15.85 11.85 10.16
CA PRO A 101 16.03 11.89 11.60
C PRO A 101 17.49 11.58 11.91
N ALA A 102 18.09 12.35 12.84
CA ALA A 102 19.39 12.02 13.41
C ALA A 102 19.39 10.61 14.03
#